data_AF-A0A8J4QKT8-F1
#
_entry.id   AF-A0A8J4QKT8-F1
#
_cell.length_a   1.000
_cell.length_b   1.000
_cell.length_c   1.000
_cell.angle_alpha   90.00
_cell.angle_beta   90.00
_cell.angle_gamma   90.00
#
_symmetry.space_group_name_H-M   'P 1'
#
loop_
_entity.id
_entity.type
_entity.pdbx_description
1 polymer ?
#
loop_
_entity_poly.entity_id
_entity_poly.type
_entity_poly.pdbx_seq_one_letter_code
_entity_poly.pdbx_strand_id
1 'polypeptide(L)'
;MEKLRKDIVGYCGGIPLVITVLGGLLAAKQWEEWEVVLKHVIPVLHEQQDHSQVEETLDLRSMGHRKLTCVDAVFILTFTACGFTTCCGLTCHDMFARFHSGLCRSELGDKVRLPNVFKKMVQLRHLYLPYVYSVSEMLELDNLRYLQTLVNVKPKTIQISKDFKLDHLRVLVLRNNSVSLATDVIEIVSGCPSIDKLNLCYPIEKLPGAGKFSSKLDKLTLERTNLEEDPMTTLEKLDNLKILRRLESAFEGTKMVCSKGGFPQLRSLVLSLLPNLEEWTVEEGTMPNLCRLEIESCKKLQKIPNGLKSITSLQKLEIKESKFMQKSFIDSLDIIQRVPPIVIQD
;
A
#
# COMPACT_ATOMS: atom_id res chain seq x y z
N MET A 1 -19.59 -15.56 -32.28
CA MET A 1 -18.25 -15.01 -31.97
C MET A 1 -17.78 -14.00 -33.03
N GLU A 2 -17.56 -14.38 -34.29
CA GLU A 2 -16.99 -13.46 -35.29
C GLU A 2 -17.88 -12.25 -35.62
N LYS A 3 -19.20 -12.44 -35.67
CA LYS A 3 -20.19 -11.37 -35.85
C LYS A 3 -20.17 -10.39 -34.66
N LEU A 4 -20.30 -10.90 -33.43
CA LEU A 4 -20.26 -10.11 -32.20
C LEU A 4 -18.92 -9.37 -32.01
N ARG A 5 -17.80 -9.97 -32.38
CA ARG A 5 -16.48 -9.33 -32.37
C ARG A 5 -16.41 -8.17 -33.35
N LYS A 6 -16.91 -8.35 -34.58
CA LYS A 6 -17.02 -7.29 -35.58
C LYS A 6 -17.97 -6.19 -35.12
N ASP A 7 -19.05 -6.56 -34.43
CA ASP A 7 -20.02 -5.61 -33.87
C ASP A 7 -19.36 -4.79 -32.74
N ILE A 8 -18.68 -5.41 -31.77
CA ILE A 8 -17.95 -4.71 -30.69
C ILE A 8 -16.86 -3.79 -31.26
N VAL A 9 -16.07 -4.25 -32.24
CA VAL A 9 -15.05 -3.43 -32.90
C VAL A 9 -15.68 -2.27 -33.67
N GLY A 10 -16.84 -2.50 -34.30
CA GLY A 10 -17.65 -1.47 -34.95
C GLY A 10 -18.21 -0.43 -33.97
N TYR A 11 -18.75 -0.87 -32.83
CA TYR A 11 -19.30 -0.02 -31.78
C TYR A 11 -18.24 0.84 -31.08
N CYS A 12 -17.02 0.33 -30.95
CA CYS A 12 -15.91 1.03 -30.28
C CYS A 12 -15.14 1.99 -31.20
N GLY A 13 -15.50 2.09 -32.49
CA GLY A 13 -14.77 2.91 -33.47
C GLY A 13 -13.30 2.53 -33.63
N GLY A 14 -12.90 1.30 -33.24
CA GLY A 14 -11.50 0.87 -33.21
C GLY A 14 -10.65 1.44 -32.06
N ILE A 15 -11.24 2.11 -31.06
CA ILE A 15 -10.52 2.71 -29.93
C ILE A 15 -10.06 1.61 -28.98
N PRO A 16 -8.73 1.35 -28.83
CA PRO A 16 -8.22 0.20 -28.09
C PRO A 16 -8.63 0.18 -26.61
N LEU A 17 -8.85 1.36 -26.02
CA LEU A 17 -9.21 1.50 -24.62
C LEU A 17 -10.63 0.99 -24.35
N VAL A 18 -11.61 1.34 -25.19
CA VAL A 18 -13.01 0.89 -25.06
C VAL A 18 -13.09 -0.61 -25.27
N ILE A 19 -12.34 -1.14 -26.25
CA ILE A 19 -12.25 -2.57 -26.55
C ILE A 19 -11.63 -3.33 -25.36
N THR A 20 -10.63 -2.76 -24.69
CA THR A 20 -9.97 -3.40 -23.55
C THR A 20 -10.86 -3.39 -22.31
N VAL A 21 -11.58 -2.30 -22.06
CA VAL A 21 -12.52 -2.17 -20.94
C VAL A 21 -13.72 -3.10 -21.12
N LEU A 22 -14.33 -3.12 -22.31
CA LEU A 22 -15.42 -4.05 -22.63
C LEU A 22 -14.93 -5.50 -22.60
N GLY A 23 -13.74 -5.77 -23.13
CA GLY A 23 -13.11 -7.09 -23.06
C GLY A 23 -12.93 -7.57 -21.63
N GLY A 24 -12.48 -6.70 -20.72
CA GLY A 24 -12.35 -7.01 -19.29
C GLY A 24 -13.69 -7.23 -18.58
N LEU A 25 -14.69 -6.39 -18.87
CA LEU A 25 -16.05 -6.51 -18.32
C LEU A 25 -16.74 -7.81 -18.74
N LEU A 26 -16.60 -8.18 -20.01
CA LEU A 26 -17.26 -9.34 -20.61
C LEU A 26 -16.51 -10.66 -20.33
N ALA A 27 -15.19 -10.61 -20.10
CA ALA A 27 -14.38 -11.80 -19.82
C ALA A 27 -14.86 -12.61 -18.59
N ALA A 28 -15.56 -11.96 -17.65
CA ALA A 28 -16.08 -12.60 -16.45
C ALA A 28 -17.54 -13.12 -16.58
N LYS A 29 -18.14 -13.02 -17.78
CA LYS A 29 -19.57 -13.30 -18.01
C LYS A 29 -19.79 -14.51 -18.91
N GLN A 30 -20.85 -15.29 -18.62
CA GLN A 30 -21.33 -16.34 -19.51
C GLN A 30 -21.92 -15.72 -20.78
N TRP A 31 -21.85 -16.42 -21.91
CA TRP A 31 -22.11 -15.80 -23.22
C TRP A 31 -23.54 -15.27 -23.37
N GLU A 32 -24.51 -15.87 -22.66
CA GLU A 32 -25.91 -15.46 -22.62
C GLU A 32 -26.10 -14.10 -21.94
N GLU A 33 -25.20 -13.69 -21.05
CA GLU A 33 -25.23 -12.39 -20.36
C GLU A 33 -24.62 -11.26 -21.21
N TRP A 34 -23.85 -11.59 -22.25
CA TRP A 34 -23.15 -10.60 -23.06
C TRP A 34 -24.12 -9.71 -23.83
N GLU A 35 -25.17 -10.28 -24.40
CA GLU A 35 -26.18 -9.51 -25.14
C GLU A 35 -26.91 -8.51 -24.23
N VAL A 36 -27.14 -8.87 -22.96
CA VAL A 36 -27.77 -7.97 -21.98
C VAL A 36 -26.83 -6.82 -21.64
N VAL A 37 -25.57 -7.09 -21.32
CA VAL A 37 -24.57 -6.05 -21.01
C VAL A 37 -24.36 -5.12 -22.21
N LEU A 38 -24.19 -5.69 -23.40
CA LEU A 38 -24.01 -4.93 -24.63
C LEU A 38 -25.26 -4.09 -24.97
N LYS A 39 -26.48 -4.62 -24.79
CA LYS A 39 -27.73 -3.88 -25.04
C LYS A 39 -27.91 -2.65 -24.14
N HIS A 40 -27.31 -2.63 -22.95
CA HIS A 40 -27.37 -1.49 -22.03
C HIS A 40 -26.19 -0.51 -22.22
N VAL A 41 -25.03 -1.00 -22.65
CA VAL A 41 -23.82 -0.17 -22.81
C VAL A 41 -23.75 0.48 -24.19
N ILE A 42 -24.21 -0.21 -25.24
CA ILE A 42 -24.16 0.27 -26.63
C ILE A 42 -24.96 1.57 -26.86
N PRO A 43 -26.20 1.73 -26.35
CA PRO A 43 -26.95 2.98 -26.52
C PRO A 43 -26.24 4.20 -25.91
N VAL A 44 -25.58 4.00 -24.76
CA VAL A 44 -24.81 5.03 -24.05
C VAL A 44 -23.56 5.44 -24.85
N LEU A 45 -22.98 4.53 -25.61
CA LEU A 45 -21.84 4.81 -26.50
C LEU A 45 -22.28 5.47 -27.83
N HIS A 46 -23.53 5.26 -28.27
CA HIS A 46 -24.03 5.74 -29.57
C HIS A 46 -24.70 7.13 -29.53
N GLU A 47 -25.27 7.55 -28.40
CA GLU A 47 -25.86 8.90 -28.26
C GLU A 47 -24.81 10.02 -28.22
N GLN A 48 -23.53 9.67 -28.08
CA GLN A 48 -22.41 10.60 -27.95
C GLN A 48 -21.60 10.63 -29.25
N GLN A 49 -22.09 11.35 -30.27
CA GLN A 49 -21.38 11.57 -31.55
C GLN A 49 -20.12 12.46 -31.41
N ASP A 50 -19.81 12.93 -30.20
CA ASP A 50 -18.58 13.65 -29.86
C ASP A 50 -17.79 12.85 -28.81
N HIS A 51 -16.73 12.18 -29.26
CA HIS A 51 -15.91 11.28 -28.44
C HIS A 51 -15.05 11.99 -27.37
N SER A 52 -15.19 13.30 -27.21
CA SER A 52 -14.64 14.07 -26.09
C SER A 52 -15.46 13.96 -24.81
N GLN A 53 -16.70 13.45 -24.86
CA GLN A 53 -17.64 13.42 -23.72
C GLN A 53 -17.99 12.01 -23.21
N VAL A 54 -17.36 10.95 -23.73
CA VAL A 54 -17.51 9.59 -23.17
C VAL A 54 -17.03 9.51 -21.71
N GLU A 55 -16.12 10.41 -21.31
CA GLU A 55 -15.70 10.60 -19.91
C GLU A 55 -16.83 11.12 -18.99
N GLU A 56 -17.85 11.78 -19.54
CA GLU A 56 -18.89 12.45 -18.73
C GLU A 56 -20.19 11.65 -18.59
N THR A 57 -20.48 10.73 -19.53
CA THR A 57 -21.73 9.92 -19.52
C THR A 57 -21.60 8.61 -18.77
N LEU A 58 -20.37 8.15 -18.46
CA LEU A 58 -20.14 7.26 -17.32
C LEU A 58 -20.30 8.08 -16.04
N ASP A 59 -21.53 8.55 -15.86
CA ASP A 59 -21.94 9.39 -14.76
C ASP A 59 -22.02 8.53 -13.50
N LEU A 60 -20.84 8.27 -12.95
CA LEU A 60 -20.59 7.83 -11.58
C LEU A 60 -21.13 8.87 -10.56
N ARG A 61 -21.94 9.88 -10.94
CA ARG A 61 -22.57 10.84 -10.04
C ARG A 61 -23.69 10.26 -9.15
N SER A 62 -24.15 9.03 -9.37
CA SER A 62 -24.89 8.30 -8.31
C SER A 62 -23.98 7.79 -7.19
N MET A 63 -22.66 7.79 -7.39
CA MET A 63 -21.64 7.62 -6.36
C MET A 63 -21.15 9.01 -5.93
N GLY A 64 -21.83 9.59 -4.95
CA GLY A 64 -21.59 10.94 -4.45
C GLY A 64 -20.11 11.26 -4.16
N HIS A 65 -19.65 12.36 -4.79
CA HIS A 65 -18.51 13.21 -4.47
C HIS A 65 -17.11 12.57 -4.31
N ARG A 66 -16.33 12.55 -5.42
CA ARG A 66 -15.24 13.53 -5.72
C ARG A 66 -14.47 13.08 -6.97
N LYS A 67 -14.67 13.83 -8.07
CA LYS A 67 -13.93 13.91 -9.35
C LYS A 67 -12.70 12.98 -9.50
N LEU A 68 -12.85 11.87 -10.21
CA LEU A 68 -11.76 11.21 -10.93
C LEU A 68 -11.85 11.62 -12.41
N THR A 69 -10.95 12.49 -12.85
CA THR A 69 -10.74 12.75 -14.28
C THR A 69 -10.01 11.55 -14.89
N CYS A 70 -10.50 11.05 -16.02
CA CYS A 70 -10.17 9.78 -16.69
C CYS A 70 -8.73 9.63 -17.25
N VAL A 71 -7.74 10.33 -16.68
CA VAL A 71 -6.31 10.21 -17.04
C VAL A 71 -5.55 9.23 -16.13
N ASP A 72 -6.22 8.69 -15.12
CA ASP A 72 -5.64 7.79 -14.13
C ASP A 72 -6.13 6.36 -14.41
N ALA A 73 -5.46 5.64 -15.31
CA ALA A 73 -5.81 4.27 -15.66
C ALA A 73 -5.69 3.34 -14.42
N VAL A 74 -6.82 3.13 -13.75
CA VAL A 74 -7.00 2.18 -12.66
C VAL A 74 -7.17 0.78 -13.27
N PHE A 75 -6.09 0.01 -13.38
CA PHE A 75 -6.22 -1.44 -13.55
C PHE A 75 -6.56 -2.07 -12.18
N ILE A 76 -7.85 -2.24 -11.89
CA ILE A 76 -8.32 -3.17 -10.86
C ILE A 76 -8.35 -4.56 -11.50
N LEU A 77 -7.31 -5.36 -11.30
CA LEU A 77 -7.38 -6.82 -11.49
C LEU A 77 -7.69 -7.54 -10.18
N THR A 78 -8.56 -6.97 -9.36
CA THR A 78 -8.96 -7.58 -8.07
C THR A 78 -10.46 -7.52 -7.89
N PHE A 79 -11.19 -8.28 -8.71
CA PHE A 79 -12.57 -8.69 -8.39
C PHE A 79 -12.92 -10.10 -8.90
N THR A 80 -11.93 -11.00 -8.99
CA THR A 80 -12.16 -12.43 -9.22
C THR A 80 -11.56 -13.22 -8.07
N ALA A 81 -12.31 -13.34 -6.96
CA ALA A 81 -12.22 -14.41 -5.94
C ALA A 81 -12.81 -14.01 -4.56
N CYS A 82 -13.85 -13.17 -4.49
CA CYS A 82 -14.60 -13.03 -3.23
C CYS A 82 -16.04 -13.49 -3.44
N GLY A 83 -16.24 -14.80 -3.33
CA GLY A 83 -17.56 -15.42 -3.22
C GLY A 83 -18.17 -15.23 -1.83
N PHE A 84 -18.29 -13.99 -1.36
CA PHE A 84 -19.04 -13.66 -0.14
C PHE A 84 -20.24 -12.80 -0.49
N THR A 85 -21.36 -13.46 -0.75
CA THR A 85 -22.67 -12.90 -0.39
C THR A 85 -22.67 -12.67 1.12
N THR A 86 -22.96 -11.45 1.56
CA THR A 86 -23.08 -10.98 2.95
C THR A 86 -21.80 -10.47 3.64
N CYS A 87 -21.46 -9.21 3.35
CA CYS A 87 -20.93 -8.29 4.37
C CYS A 87 -21.70 -6.97 4.26
N CYS A 88 -22.80 -6.90 5.02
CA CYS A 88 -23.61 -5.71 5.18
C CYS A 88 -22.80 -4.60 5.87
N GLY A 89 -22.82 -3.38 5.31
CA GLY A 89 -22.72 -2.15 6.11
C GLY A 89 -21.38 -1.41 6.18
N LEU A 90 -20.35 -1.74 5.39
CA LEU A 90 -19.10 -0.97 5.38
C LEU A 90 -19.02 -0.03 4.16
N THR A 91 -18.64 1.22 4.40
CA THR A 91 -18.47 2.22 3.35
C THR A 91 -17.27 1.87 2.47
N CYS A 92 -17.28 2.29 1.20
CA CYS A 92 -16.21 1.98 0.23
C CYS A 92 -14.80 2.41 0.70
N HIS A 93 -14.72 3.41 1.59
CA HIS A 93 -13.49 3.85 2.23
C HIS A 93 -12.91 2.82 3.22
N ASP A 94 -13.76 2.11 3.97
CA ASP A 94 -13.33 1.05 4.89
C ASP A 94 -12.85 -0.19 4.16
N MET A 95 -13.42 -0.47 2.97
CA MET A 95 -12.98 -1.56 2.10
C MET A 95 -11.60 -1.28 1.51
N PHE A 96 -11.34 -0.04 1.06
CA PHE A 96 -10.01 0.41 0.62
C PHE A 96 -8.98 0.40 1.76
N ALA A 97 -9.39 0.79 2.98
CA ALA A 97 -8.53 0.75 4.16
C ALA A 97 -8.17 -0.69 4.57
N ARG A 98 -9.15 -1.62 4.53
CA ARG A 98 -8.95 -3.06 4.80
C ARG A 98 -8.10 -3.76 3.74
N PHE A 99 -8.21 -3.33 2.47
CA PHE A 99 -7.35 -3.78 1.39
C PHE A 99 -5.90 -3.30 1.58
N HIS A 100 -5.72 -2.09 2.12
CA HIS A 100 -4.40 -1.57 2.48
C HIS A 100 -3.81 -2.18 3.76
N SER A 101 -4.65 -2.69 4.68
CA SER A 101 -4.24 -3.27 5.97
C SER A 101 -4.02 -4.79 5.95
N GLY A 102 -4.11 -5.45 4.77
CA GLY A 102 -3.84 -6.88 4.65
C GLY A 102 -4.91 -7.81 5.24
N LEU A 103 -6.10 -7.29 5.58
CA LEU A 103 -7.16 -8.08 6.26
C LEU A 103 -8.02 -8.92 5.31
N CYS A 104 -7.87 -8.80 3.99
CA CYS A 104 -8.44 -9.76 3.05
C CYS A 104 -7.47 -10.93 2.82
N ARG A 105 -7.49 -11.91 3.73
CA ARG A 105 -7.11 -13.28 3.38
C ARG A 105 -8.23 -13.88 2.54
N SER A 106 -8.17 -13.74 1.22
CA SER A 106 -8.95 -14.58 0.32
C SER A 106 -8.10 -15.75 -0.13
N GLU A 107 -8.58 -16.93 0.20
CA GLU A 107 -8.10 -18.24 -0.22
C GLU A 107 -7.98 -18.33 -1.75
N LEU A 108 -6.90 -19.00 -2.19
CA LEU A 108 -6.67 -19.59 -3.53
C LEU A 108 -7.46 -18.98 -4.71
N GLY A 109 -7.07 -17.78 -5.14
CA GLY A 109 -7.36 -17.32 -6.51
C GLY A 109 -6.26 -17.79 -7.47
N ASP A 110 -6.63 -18.26 -8.66
CA ASP A 110 -5.68 -18.64 -9.70
C ASP A 110 -4.65 -17.52 -9.96
N LYS A 111 -3.38 -17.91 -10.00
CA LYS A 111 -2.27 -16.97 -10.17
C LYS A 111 -2.39 -16.26 -11.52
N VAL A 112 -2.66 -14.95 -11.51
CA VAL A 112 -2.75 -14.16 -12.73
C VAL A 112 -1.39 -14.13 -13.43
N ARG A 113 -1.33 -14.48 -14.72
CA ARG A 113 -0.12 -14.39 -15.53
C ARG A 113 -0.08 -13.04 -16.24
N LEU A 114 0.81 -12.15 -15.80
CA LEU A 114 0.98 -10.83 -16.37
C LEU A 114 1.89 -10.87 -17.62
N PRO A 115 1.47 -10.22 -18.72
CA PRO A 115 2.33 -9.97 -19.86
C PRO A 115 3.13 -8.68 -19.68
N ASN A 116 4.28 -8.57 -20.35
CA ASN A 116 5.13 -7.37 -20.33
C ASN A 116 4.69 -6.32 -21.36
N VAL A 117 3.40 -5.98 -21.34
CA VAL A 117 2.82 -4.95 -22.23
C VAL A 117 2.97 -3.53 -21.67
N PHE A 118 3.27 -3.41 -20.36
CA PHE A 118 3.32 -2.13 -19.65
C PHE A 118 4.37 -1.17 -20.23
N LYS A 119 5.49 -1.67 -20.76
CA LYS A 119 6.51 -0.84 -21.41
C LYS A 119 5.99 0.05 -22.54
N LYS A 120 4.87 -0.32 -23.18
CA LYS A 120 4.23 0.44 -24.26
C LYS A 120 3.27 1.52 -23.72
N MET A 121 2.91 1.47 -22.44
CA MET A 121 1.92 2.35 -21.81
C MET A 121 2.58 3.59 -21.20
N VAL A 122 3.35 4.33 -21.99
CA VAL A 122 4.24 5.40 -21.50
C VAL A 122 3.55 6.55 -20.75
N GLN A 123 2.25 6.75 -20.96
CA GLN A 123 1.44 7.78 -20.29
C GLN A 123 0.87 7.31 -18.93
N LEU A 124 1.17 6.08 -18.50
CA LEU A 124 0.61 5.50 -17.29
C LEU A 124 1.10 6.24 -16.05
N ARG A 125 0.15 6.66 -15.20
CA ARG A 125 0.41 7.36 -13.93
C ARG A 125 0.24 6.47 -12.72
N HIS A 126 -0.63 5.47 -12.78
CA HIS A 126 -0.90 4.58 -11.67
C HIS A 126 -0.94 3.14 -12.16
N LEU A 127 -0.16 2.28 -11.51
CA LEU A 127 -0.10 0.85 -11.81
C LEU A 127 -0.31 0.05 -10.52
N TYR A 128 -1.40 -0.70 -10.48
CA TYR A 128 -1.74 -1.61 -9.39
C TYR A 128 -1.65 -3.03 -9.90
N LEU A 129 -0.68 -3.80 -9.40
CA LEU A 129 -0.56 -5.20 -9.74
C LEU A 129 -1.45 -6.05 -8.81
N PRO A 130 -1.94 -7.21 -9.28
CA PRO A 130 -2.63 -8.17 -8.42
C PRO A 130 -1.75 -8.57 -7.23
N TYR A 131 -2.37 -8.98 -6.14
CA TYR A 131 -1.61 -9.49 -4.98
C TYR A 131 -0.86 -10.80 -5.33
N VAL A 132 -1.54 -11.69 -6.05
CA VAL A 132 -1.01 -12.99 -6.48
C VAL A 132 -0.86 -13.01 -8.00
N TYR A 133 0.37 -12.89 -8.49
CA TYR A 133 0.68 -12.97 -9.92
C TYR A 133 1.99 -13.70 -10.22
N SER A 134 2.10 -14.17 -11.46
CA SER A 134 3.35 -14.52 -12.16
C SER A 134 3.58 -13.58 -13.32
N VAL A 135 4.83 -13.46 -13.73
CA VAL A 135 5.18 -12.80 -14.98
C VAL A 135 5.71 -13.86 -15.95
N SER A 136 5.37 -13.72 -17.23
CA SER A 136 5.91 -14.59 -18.28
C SER A 136 7.37 -14.27 -18.60
N GLU A 137 7.71 -13.00 -18.42
CA GLU A 137 9.00 -12.36 -18.65
C GLU A 137 9.09 -11.19 -17.66
N MET A 138 10.29 -10.68 -17.40
CA MET A 138 10.48 -9.58 -16.45
C MET A 138 9.76 -8.32 -16.93
N LEU A 139 9.11 -7.60 -16.01
CA LEU A 139 8.37 -6.38 -16.33
C LEU A 139 9.35 -5.23 -16.59
N GLU A 140 9.29 -4.68 -17.79
CA GLU A 140 10.02 -3.47 -18.18
C GLU A 140 9.17 -2.24 -17.82
N LEU A 141 9.58 -1.52 -16.78
CA LEU A 141 8.87 -0.34 -16.27
C LEU A 141 9.66 0.97 -16.48
N ASP A 142 10.86 0.88 -17.03
CA ASP A 142 11.79 2.00 -17.29
C ASP A 142 11.20 3.12 -18.18
N ASN A 143 10.32 2.76 -19.10
CA ASN A 143 9.69 3.71 -20.01
C ASN A 143 8.48 4.46 -19.40
N LEU A 144 8.05 4.09 -18.19
CA LEU A 144 6.88 4.68 -17.52
C LEU A 144 7.23 5.99 -16.80
N ARG A 145 7.68 6.99 -17.56
CA ARG A 145 8.26 8.23 -17.02
C ARG A 145 7.27 9.10 -16.24
N TYR A 146 5.97 8.93 -16.47
CA TYR A 146 4.91 9.65 -15.75
C TYR A 146 4.30 8.85 -14.59
N LEU A 147 4.84 7.66 -14.28
CA LEU A 147 4.31 6.82 -13.22
C LEU A 147 4.49 7.51 -11.86
N GLN A 148 3.38 7.70 -11.17
CA GLN A 148 3.28 8.32 -9.85
C GLN A 148 3.00 7.29 -8.75
N THR A 149 2.36 6.17 -9.09
CA THR A 149 2.00 5.11 -8.14
C THR A 149 2.29 3.74 -8.73
N LEU A 150 3.03 2.92 -7.98
CA LEU A 150 3.32 1.53 -8.31
C LEU A 150 3.04 0.65 -7.09
N VAL A 151 2.06 -0.23 -7.21
CA VAL A 151 1.55 -1.00 -6.07
C VAL A 151 1.60 -2.50 -6.34
N ASN A 152 1.95 -3.24 -5.28
CA ASN A 152 2.06 -4.70 -5.25
C ASN A 152 3.12 -5.27 -6.19
N VAL A 153 4.19 -4.54 -6.45
CA VAL A 153 5.27 -5.04 -7.31
C VAL A 153 6.23 -5.90 -6.51
N LYS A 154 6.62 -7.04 -7.11
CA LYS A 154 7.61 -7.98 -6.56
C LYS A 154 8.99 -7.60 -7.10
N PRO A 155 10.02 -7.40 -6.25
CA PRO A 155 11.33 -6.98 -6.73
C PRO A 155 11.91 -7.87 -7.83
N LYS A 156 11.83 -9.19 -7.64
CA LYS A 156 12.32 -10.21 -8.58
C LYS A 156 11.51 -10.34 -9.88
N THR A 157 10.49 -9.51 -10.09
CA THR A 157 9.67 -9.52 -11.32
C THR A 157 9.91 -8.31 -12.21
N ILE A 158 10.72 -7.34 -11.77
CA ILE A 158 11.01 -6.12 -12.53
C ILE A 158 12.38 -6.25 -13.19
N GLN A 159 12.48 -5.89 -14.46
CA GLN A 159 13.76 -5.69 -15.11
C GLN A 159 14.34 -4.33 -14.70
N ILE A 160 15.42 -4.35 -13.92
CA ILE A 160 16.13 -3.15 -13.49
C ILE A 160 17.35 -2.96 -14.41
N SER A 161 17.24 -2.05 -15.36
CA SER A 161 18.35 -1.64 -16.22
C SER A 161 19.25 -0.62 -15.51
N LYS A 162 20.44 -0.34 -16.06
CA LYS A 162 21.37 0.68 -15.51
C LYS A 162 20.74 2.08 -15.46
N ASP A 163 19.82 2.36 -16.37
CA ASP A 163 19.11 3.63 -16.51
C ASP A 163 17.72 3.60 -15.86
N PHE A 164 17.41 2.57 -15.06
CA PHE A 164 16.11 2.44 -14.40
C PHE A 164 15.84 3.65 -13.50
N LYS A 165 14.86 4.46 -13.90
CA LYS A 165 14.54 5.70 -13.20
C LYS A 165 13.07 6.09 -13.34
N LEU A 166 12.37 6.16 -12.21
CA LEU A 166 10.99 6.60 -12.10
C LEU A 166 10.91 7.92 -11.33
N ASP A 167 11.27 9.01 -12.01
CA ASP A 167 11.46 10.34 -11.42
C ASP A 167 10.21 10.96 -10.80
N HIS A 168 9.03 10.57 -11.28
CA HIS A 168 7.74 11.09 -10.82
C HIS A 168 7.06 10.15 -9.81
N LEU A 169 7.66 9.00 -9.50
CA LEU A 169 7.05 8.02 -8.61
C LEU A 169 6.99 8.59 -7.19
N ARG A 170 5.79 8.63 -6.63
CA ARG A 170 5.50 9.12 -5.28
C ARG A 170 5.19 7.99 -4.32
N VAL A 171 4.48 6.98 -4.81
CA VAL A 171 4.02 5.84 -4.02
C VAL A 171 4.60 4.55 -4.58
N LEU A 172 5.32 3.81 -3.74
CA LEU A 172 5.84 2.48 -4.04
C LEU A 172 5.42 1.49 -2.96
N VAL A 173 4.75 0.41 -3.38
CA VAL A 173 4.40 -0.71 -2.51
C VAL A 173 5.04 -1.97 -3.05
N LEU A 174 6.07 -2.43 -2.35
CA LEU A 174 6.79 -3.67 -2.64
C LEU A 174 6.17 -4.81 -1.83
N ARG A 175 5.79 -5.89 -2.52
CA ARG A 175 5.25 -7.11 -1.89
C ARG A 175 5.99 -8.32 -2.41
N ASN A 176 6.16 -9.33 -1.56
CA ASN A 176 6.71 -10.62 -1.95
C ASN A 176 6.22 -11.72 -0.99
N ASN A 177 6.37 -12.98 -1.38
CA ASN A 177 6.07 -14.14 -0.55
C ASN A 177 7.33 -14.84 -0.04
N SER A 178 8.49 -14.50 -0.60
CA SER A 178 9.79 -15.08 -0.25
C SER A 178 10.72 -13.99 0.28
N VAL A 179 11.69 -14.41 1.09
CA VAL A 179 12.75 -13.53 1.59
C VAL A 179 13.48 -12.90 0.40
N SER A 180 13.71 -11.59 0.51
CA SER A 180 14.47 -10.81 -0.47
C SER A 180 15.76 -10.28 0.14
N LEU A 181 16.78 -10.15 -0.69
CA LEU A 181 18.03 -9.51 -0.30
C LEU A 181 17.80 -8.01 -0.12
N ALA A 182 18.59 -7.38 0.74
CA ALA A 182 18.58 -5.92 0.87
C ALA A 182 18.91 -5.22 -0.46
N THR A 183 19.72 -5.85 -1.32
CA THR A 183 20.07 -5.37 -2.66
C THR A 183 18.84 -5.20 -3.55
N ASP A 184 17.88 -6.12 -3.49
CA ASP A 184 16.65 -6.07 -4.29
C ASP A 184 15.81 -4.82 -3.96
N VAL A 185 15.77 -4.43 -2.68
CA VAL A 185 15.11 -3.20 -2.23
C VAL A 185 15.89 -1.98 -2.69
N ILE A 186 17.22 -1.99 -2.49
CA ILE A 186 18.11 -0.87 -2.82
C ILE A 186 18.03 -0.52 -4.30
N GLU A 187 18.07 -1.52 -5.18
CA GLU A 187 18.05 -1.31 -6.63
C GLU A 187 16.79 -0.57 -7.08
N ILE A 188 15.61 -0.97 -6.59
CA ILE A 188 14.34 -0.34 -6.96
C ILE A 188 14.18 1.03 -6.31
N VAL A 189 14.46 1.14 -5.01
CA VAL A 189 14.30 2.40 -4.27
C VAL A 189 15.26 3.47 -4.78
N SER A 190 16.50 3.10 -5.14
CA SER A 190 17.48 4.03 -5.71
C SER A 190 17.04 4.57 -7.08
N GLY A 191 16.31 3.76 -7.86
CA GLY A 191 15.71 4.20 -9.13
C GLY A 191 14.50 5.14 -8.98
N CYS A 192 14.02 5.38 -7.76
CA CYS A 192 12.80 6.14 -7.51
C CYS A 192 13.04 7.33 -6.55
N PRO A 193 13.76 8.38 -7.01
CA PRO A 193 14.28 9.44 -6.14
C PRO A 193 13.22 10.37 -5.53
N SER A 194 11.99 10.37 -6.06
CA SER A 194 10.92 11.30 -5.63
C SER A 194 9.85 10.67 -4.73
N ILE A 195 10.04 9.42 -4.30
CA ILE A 195 9.07 8.71 -3.46
C ILE A 195 8.86 9.47 -2.14
N ASP A 196 7.60 9.72 -1.81
CA ASP A 196 7.18 10.21 -0.49
C ASP A 196 6.59 9.10 0.38
N LYS A 197 6.08 8.01 -0.24
CA LYS A 197 5.44 6.88 0.44
C LYS A 197 6.04 5.55 -0.01
N LEU A 198 6.64 4.83 0.95
CA LEU A 198 7.16 3.48 0.73
C LEU A 198 6.48 2.47 1.65
N ASN A 199 6.02 1.35 1.09
CA ASN A 199 5.58 0.20 1.85
C ASN A 199 6.41 -1.03 1.47
N LEU A 200 7.02 -1.65 2.46
CA LEU A 200 7.72 -2.93 2.33
C LEU A 200 6.88 -3.99 3.04
N CYS A 201 6.29 -4.91 2.29
CA CYS A 201 5.35 -5.90 2.84
C CYS A 201 5.79 -7.36 2.63
N TYR A 202 7.03 -7.69 3.01
CA TYR A 202 7.64 -9.02 2.84
C TYR A 202 8.97 -9.15 3.58
N PRO A 203 9.44 -10.38 3.86
CA PRO A 203 10.68 -10.57 4.62
C PRO A 203 11.92 -10.05 3.89
N ILE A 204 12.76 -9.32 4.62
CA ILE A 204 14.03 -8.75 4.15
C ILE A 204 15.11 -9.02 5.19
N GLU A 205 16.32 -9.38 4.74
CA GLU A 205 17.43 -9.70 5.66
C GLU A 205 17.82 -8.49 6.52
N LYS A 206 17.89 -7.30 5.92
CA LYS A 206 18.22 -6.05 6.59
C LYS A 206 17.64 -4.86 5.84
N LEU A 207 17.43 -3.76 6.55
CA LEU A 207 17.06 -2.50 5.92
C LEU A 207 18.26 -1.90 5.15
N PRO A 208 17.99 -1.24 4.01
CA PRO A 208 18.95 -0.33 3.39
C PRO A 208 19.41 0.74 4.39
N GLY A 209 20.66 1.18 4.30
CA GLY A 209 21.11 2.32 5.12
C GLY A 209 20.30 3.60 4.83
N ALA A 210 20.19 4.49 5.82
CA ALA A 210 19.32 5.68 5.74
C ALA A 210 19.55 6.53 4.47
N GLY A 211 20.80 6.68 4.03
CA GLY A 211 21.15 7.42 2.81
C GLY A 211 20.72 6.77 1.48
N LYS A 212 20.10 5.59 1.51
CA LYS A 212 19.52 4.92 0.33
C LYS A 212 18.04 5.25 0.13
N PHE A 213 17.36 5.79 1.14
CA PHE A 213 15.98 6.23 1.00
C PHE A 213 15.92 7.62 0.35
N SER A 214 14.79 7.92 -0.30
CA SER A 214 14.55 9.26 -0.81
C SER A 214 14.52 10.27 0.33
N SER A 215 15.16 11.41 0.13
CA SER A 215 15.06 12.54 1.07
C SER A 215 13.63 13.09 1.18
N LYS A 216 12.72 12.78 0.25
CA LYS A 216 11.32 13.20 0.30
C LYS A 216 10.42 12.21 1.04
N LEU A 217 10.95 11.06 1.47
CA LEU A 217 10.18 10.01 2.13
C LEU A 217 9.60 10.53 3.45
N ASP A 218 8.28 10.72 3.48
CA ASP A 218 7.57 11.19 4.66
C ASP A 218 6.70 10.12 5.32
N LYS A 219 6.48 9.01 4.60
CA LYS A 219 5.68 7.88 5.10
C LYS A 219 6.30 6.55 4.74
N LEU A 220 6.45 5.72 5.77
CA LEU A 220 6.98 4.37 5.65
C LEU A 220 6.05 3.36 6.35
N THR A 221 5.90 2.20 5.72
CA THR A 221 5.21 1.03 6.28
C THR A 221 6.13 -0.18 6.16
N LEU A 222 6.35 -0.90 7.25
CA LEU A 222 7.06 -2.17 7.30
C LEU A 222 6.09 -3.25 7.79
N GLU A 223 5.77 -4.20 6.94
CA GLU A 223 4.80 -5.26 7.22
C GLU A 223 5.42 -6.62 6.87
N ARG A 224 5.49 -7.53 7.84
CA ARG A 224 6.06 -8.88 7.68
C ARG A 224 7.48 -8.82 7.11
N THR A 225 8.27 -7.83 7.53
CA THR A 225 9.68 -7.67 7.12
C THR A 225 10.63 -8.57 7.89
N ASN A 226 10.23 -9.02 9.09
CA ASN A 226 10.95 -10.02 9.90
C ASN A 226 12.44 -9.68 10.09
N LEU A 227 12.76 -8.41 10.34
CA LEU A 227 14.13 -7.94 10.53
C LEU A 227 14.71 -8.51 11.83
N GLU A 228 15.95 -8.99 11.77
CA GLU A 228 16.69 -9.44 12.97
C GLU A 228 17.34 -8.26 13.72
N GLU A 229 17.79 -7.25 12.97
CA GLU A 229 18.37 -6.02 13.52
C GLU A 229 17.29 -4.97 13.83
N ASP A 230 17.53 -4.14 14.85
CA ASP A 230 16.60 -3.08 15.25
C ASP A 230 16.40 -2.08 14.10
N PRO A 231 15.18 -1.97 13.54
CA PRO A 231 14.92 -1.05 12.43
C PRO A 231 15.11 0.42 12.83
N MET A 232 14.93 0.77 14.11
CA MET A 232 14.98 2.16 14.58
C MET A 232 16.35 2.79 14.32
N THR A 233 17.43 2.01 14.37
CA THR A 233 18.82 2.45 14.08
C THR A 233 19.00 3.08 12.70
N THR A 234 18.14 2.71 11.75
CA THR A 234 18.10 3.26 10.39
C THR A 234 16.97 4.28 10.25
N LEU A 235 15.78 3.94 10.75
CA LEU A 235 14.57 4.75 10.56
C LEU A 235 14.65 6.10 11.27
N GLU A 236 15.32 6.17 12.43
CA GLU A 236 15.45 7.39 13.21
C GLU A 236 16.28 8.48 12.52
N LYS A 237 17.10 8.09 11.54
CA LYS A 237 17.97 8.99 10.75
C LYS A 237 17.27 9.56 9.51
N LEU A 238 15.99 9.23 9.30
CA LEU A 238 15.22 9.74 8.17
C LEU A 238 14.61 11.09 8.51
N ASP A 239 15.28 12.17 8.09
CA ASP A 239 14.96 13.54 8.50
C ASP A 239 13.55 14.01 8.13
N ASN A 240 12.99 13.53 7.02
CA ASN A 240 11.66 13.94 6.54
C ASN A 240 10.54 12.97 6.92
N LEU A 241 10.84 11.88 7.64
CA LEU A 241 9.86 10.87 7.99
C LEU A 241 8.85 11.43 9.02
N LYS A 242 7.59 11.55 8.60
CA LYS A 242 6.47 12.05 9.42
C LYS A 242 5.58 10.92 9.93
N ILE A 243 5.46 9.83 9.19
CA ILE A 243 4.52 8.76 9.48
C ILE A 243 5.23 7.41 9.36
N LEU A 244 5.40 6.71 10.47
CA LEU A 244 5.75 5.30 10.50
C LEU A 244 4.46 4.53 10.80
N ARG A 245 3.78 4.11 9.73
CA ARG A 245 2.34 3.80 9.77
C ARG A 245 2.01 2.46 10.41
N ARG A 246 2.85 1.45 10.18
CA ARG A 246 2.71 0.09 10.72
C ARG A 246 4.09 -0.56 10.69
N LEU A 247 4.52 -1.06 11.84
CA LEU A 247 5.64 -1.98 12.00
C LEU A 247 5.09 -3.37 12.31
N GLU A 248 4.19 -3.87 11.46
CA GLU A 248 3.48 -5.13 11.69
C GLU A 248 4.39 -6.32 11.45
N SER A 249 4.70 -7.11 12.48
CA SER A 249 5.64 -8.26 12.36
C SER A 249 6.93 -7.87 11.64
N ALA A 250 7.39 -6.63 11.88
CA ALA A 250 8.49 -6.03 11.13
C ALA A 250 9.85 -6.42 11.70
N PHE A 251 9.91 -6.79 12.98
CA PHE A 251 11.12 -7.02 13.76
C PHE A 251 10.93 -8.28 14.63
N GLU A 252 11.93 -9.16 14.59
CA GLU A 252 11.96 -10.44 15.32
C GLU A 252 12.81 -10.38 16.59
N GLY A 253 13.58 -9.32 16.79
CA GLY A 253 14.39 -9.14 17.99
C GLY A 253 13.58 -8.70 19.22
N THR A 254 14.26 -8.62 20.36
CA THR A 254 13.64 -8.41 21.67
C THR A 254 13.71 -6.98 22.17
N LYS A 255 14.60 -6.16 21.60
CA LYS A 255 14.86 -4.80 22.06
C LYS A 255 14.88 -3.81 20.92
N MET A 256 14.16 -2.70 21.09
CA MET A 256 14.25 -1.54 20.21
C MET A 256 14.70 -0.30 21.00
N VAL A 257 15.56 0.50 20.39
CA VAL A 257 16.08 1.74 20.96
C VAL A 257 15.85 2.90 19.99
N CYS A 258 15.25 3.98 20.48
CA CYS A 258 15.19 5.24 19.76
C CYS A 258 16.10 6.25 20.45
N SER A 259 17.23 6.55 19.82
CA SER A 259 18.30 7.37 20.40
C SER A 259 17.97 8.86 20.38
N LYS A 260 18.60 9.60 21.30
CA LYS A 260 18.42 11.05 21.43
C LYS A 260 18.62 11.77 20.09
N GLY A 261 17.68 12.63 19.74
CA GLY A 261 17.67 13.37 18.46
C GLY A 261 17.17 12.56 17.27
N GLY A 262 16.84 11.28 17.45
CA GLY A 262 16.21 10.47 16.43
C GLY A 262 14.79 10.95 16.09
N PHE A 263 14.38 10.73 14.83
CA PHE A 263 13.04 11.02 14.31
C PHE A 263 12.62 12.51 14.45
N PRO A 264 13.34 13.46 13.84
CA PRO A 264 13.11 14.89 14.06
C PRO A 264 11.72 15.38 13.62
N GLN A 265 11.12 14.76 12.59
CA GLN A 265 9.83 15.18 12.00
C GLN A 265 8.68 14.19 12.24
N LEU A 266 8.90 13.12 13.02
CA LEU A 266 7.92 12.04 13.17
C LEU A 266 6.69 12.54 13.95
N ARG A 267 5.50 12.37 13.37
CA ARG A 267 4.20 12.78 13.92
C ARG A 267 3.32 11.60 14.30
N SER A 268 3.48 10.46 13.62
CA SER A 268 2.69 9.26 13.89
C SER A 268 3.59 8.02 13.88
N LEU A 269 3.52 7.24 14.97
CA LEU A 269 4.18 5.95 15.12
C LEU A 269 3.15 4.88 15.46
N VAL A 270 3.21 3.75 14.77
CA VAL A 270 2.37 2.58 15.05
C VAL A 270 3.23 1.33 15.16
N LEU A 271 3.30 0.76 16.36
CA LEU A 271 3.90 -0.53 16.65
C LEU A 271 2.79 -1.57 16.66
N SER A 272 2.85 -2.59 15.81
CA SER A 272 1.79 -3.59 15.70
C SER A 272 2.38 -4.98 15.60
N LEU A 273 1.82 -5.96 16.30
CA LEU A 273 2.16 -7.39 16.15
C LEU A 273 3.68 -7.66 16.13
N LEU A 274 4.42 -7.08 17.09
CA LEU A 274 5.84 -7.38 17.31
C LEU A 274 5.94 -8.51 18.36
N PRO A 275 6.11 -9.78 17.95
CA PRO A 275 5.85 -10.93 18.81
C PRO A 275 6.91 -11.14 19.89
N ASN A 276 8.15 -10.72 19.61
CA ASN A 276 9.31 -10.93 20.48
C ASN A 276 9.77 -9.69 21.22
N LEU A 277 9.20 -8.52 20.91
CA LEU A 277 9.61 -7.27 21.54
C LEU A 277 9.29 -7.29 23.04
N GLU A 278 10.34 -7.23 23.86
CA GLU A 278 10.27 -7.22 25.32
C GLU A 278 10.59 -5.84 25.89
N GLU A 279 11.60 -5.16 25.33
CA GLU A 279 12.07 -3.86 25.77
C GLU A 279 11.98 -2.83 24.65
N TRP A 280 11.27 -1.73 24.91
CA TRP A 280 11.32 -0.54 24.08
C TRP A 280 11.87 0.64 24.88
N THR A 281 13.00 1.19 24.44
CA THR A 281 13.68 2.30 25.09
C THR A 281 13.62 3.54 24.20
N VAL A 282 13.12 4.64 24.75
CA VAL A 282 13.08 5.96 24.13
C VAL A 282 13.90 6.88 25.00
N GLU A 283 14.96 7.45 24.45
CA GLU A 283 15.80 8.42 25.14
C GLU A 283 15.13 9.81 25.19
N GLU A 284 15.56 10.65 26.13
CA GLU A 284 15.06 12.02 26.25
C GLU A 284 15.48 12.87 25.04
N GLY A 285 14.53 13.58 24.45
CA GLY A 285 14.75 14.41 23.26
C GLY A 285 14.56 13.66 21.93
N THR A 286 14.07 12.43 21.96
CA THR A 286 13.69 11.64 20.78
C THR A 286 12.27 11.99 20.32
N MET A 287 12.02 11.99 18.99
CA MET A 287 10.68 12.21 18.39
C MET A 287 9.94 13.47 18.92
N PRO A 288 10.55 14.67 18.87
CA PRO A 288 10.02 15.87 19.53
C PRO A 288 8.65 16.36 18.99
N ASN A 289 8.21 15.88 17.83
CA ASN A 289 6.98 16.28 17.15
C ASN A 289 5.90 15.18 17.13
N LEU A 290 6.09 14.08 17.87
CA LEU A 290 5.20 12.93 17.84
C LEU A 290 3.83 13.32 18.41
N CYS A 291 2.79 13.21 17.58
CA CYS A 291 1.41 13.56 17.91
C CYS A 291 0.55 12.32 18.20
N ARG A 292 0.83 11.20 17.52
CA ARG A 292 0.07 9.96 17.65
C ARG A 292 1.00 8.78 17.86
N LEU A 293 0.76 8.02 18.92
CA LEU A 293 1.36 6.72 19.17
C LEU A 293 0.27 5.67 19.26
N GLU A 294 0.43 4.59 18.52
CA GLU A 294 -0.44 3.41 18.61
C GLU A 294 0.43 2.18 18.87
N ILE A 295 0.00 1.36 19.83
CA ILE A 295 0.62 0.08 20.14
C ILE A 295 -0.47 -0.98 20.08
N GLU A 296 -0.27 -1.99 19.24
CA GLU A 296 -1.24 -3.03 18.95
C GLU A 296 -0.57 -4.40 19.10
N SER A 297 -1.16 -5.28 19.92
CA SER A 297 -0.81 -6.71 19.98
C SER A 297 0.69 -7.03 20.19
N CYS A 298 1.43 -6.18 20.92
CA CYS A 298 2.84 -6.39 21.29
C CYS A 298 2.94 -7.21 22.58
N LYS A 299 2.72 -8.52 22.48
CA LYS A 299 2.40 -9.40 23.61
C LYS A 299 3.48 -9.52 24.69
N LYS A 300 4.75 -9.39 24.32
CA LYS A 300 5.89 -9.55 25.24
C LYS A 300 6.41 -8.22 25.80
N LEU A 301 5.92 -7.09 25.31
CA LEU A 301 6.40 -5.78 25.71
C LEU A 301 6.05 -5.60 27.20
N GLN A 302 7.07 -5.31 28.02
CA GLN A 302 6.91 -5.34 29.48
C GLN A 302 6.51 -4.00 30.09
N LYS A 303 6.89 -2.89 29.46
CA LYS A 303 6.66 -1.54 29.98
C LYS A 303 6.65 -0.52 28.87
N ILE A 304 5.94 0.59 29.08
CA ILE A 304 6.08 1.77 28.25
C ILE A 304 7.39 2.50 28.63
N PRO A 305 8.20 2.99 27.66
CA PRO A 305 9.38 3.78 27.96
C PRO A 305 9.08 5.12 28.64
N ASN A 306 9.83 5.42 29.71
CA ASN A 306 9.74 6.70 30.43
C ASN A 306 10.08 7.91 29.56
N GLY A 307 10.89 7.75 28.51
CA GLY A 307 11.21 8.84 27.57
C GLY A 307 9.99 9.44 26.88
N LEU A 308 8.89 8.68 26.75
CA LEU A 308 7.64 9.23 26.21
C LEU A 308 7.04 10.33 27.06
N LYS A 309 7.35 10.41 28.37
CA LYS A 309 6.93 11.52 29.24
C LYS A 309 7.52 12.86 28.81
N SER A 310 8.67 12.84 28.13
CA SER A 310 9.33 14.06 27.62
C SER A 310 8.66 14.59 26.34
N ILE A 311 7.84 13.77 25.67
CA ILE A 311 7.17 14.13 24.41
C ILE A 311 5.88 14.89 24.72
N THR A 312 6.00 16.20 24.86
CA THR A 312 4.88 17.11 25.14
C THR A 312 3.92 17.29 23.96
N SER A 313 4.34 16.93 22.75
CA SER A 313 3.53 17.02 21.53
C SER A 313 2.50 15.90 21.38
N LEU A 314 2.55 14.87 22.23
CA LEU A 314 1.72 13.68 22.07
C LEU A 314 0.25 14.03 22.37
N GLN A 315 -0.61 13.86 21.37
CA GLN A 315 -2.04 14.18 21.41
C GLN A 315 -2.92 12.94 21.51
N LYS A 316 -2.40 11.78 21.11
CA LYS A 316 -3.15 10.52 21.11
C LYS A 316 -2.23 9.34 21.42
N LEU A 317 -2.58 8.57 22.45
CA LEU A 317 -1.97 7.27 22.74
C LEU A 317 -3.07 6.21 22.63
N GLU A 318 -2.96 5.31 21.66
CA GLU A 318 -3.92 4.21 21.46
C GLU A 318 -3.26 2.88 21.77
N ILE A 319 -3.88 2.11 22.66
CA ILE A 319 -3.47 0.74 22.97
C ILE A 319 -4.57 -0.17 22.46
N LYS A 320 -4.26 -0.99 21.46
CA LYS A 320 -5.19 -1.94 20.86
C LYS A 320 -4.87 -3.36 21.27
N GLU A 321 -5.92 -4.17 21.37
CA GLU A 321 -5.78 -5.58 21.71
C GLU A 321 -5.04 -5.76 23.06
N SER A 322 -5.37 -4.90 24.03
CA SER A 322 -4.65 -4.77 25.31
C SER A 322 -4.73 -6.05 26.14
N LYS A 323 -5.81 -6.82 26.00
CA LYS A 323 -6.00 -8.17 26.56
C LYS A 323 -4.91 -9.19 26.20
N PHE A 324 -4.16 -8.96 25.11
CA PHE A 324 -3.05 -9.82 24.70
C PHE A 324 -1.68 -9.30 25.14
N MET A 325 -1.60 -8.16 25.82
CA MET A 325 -0.35 -7.58 26.33
C MET A 325 -0.02 -8.07 27.74
N GLN A 326 1.25 -7.89 28.15
CA GLN A 326 1.65 -8.25 29.51
C GLN A 326 0.97 -7.35 30.54
N LYS A 327 0.63 -7.94 31.69
CA LYS A 327 0.06 -7.18 32.82
C LYS A 327 0.99 -6.05 33.29
N SER A 328 2.29 -6.30 33.36
CA SER A 328 3.33 -5.31 33.69
C SER A 328 3.30 -4.08 32.77
N PHE A 329 2.98 -4.27 31.49
CA PHE A 329 2.87 -3.18 30.54
C PHE A 329 1.64 -2.33 30.81
N ILE A 330 0.49 -2.96 31.07
CA ILE A 330 -0.75 -2.26 31.41
C ILE A 330 -0.57 -1.47 32.71
N ASP A 331 0.03 -2.08 33.73
CA ASP A 331 0.33 -1.41 35.01
C ASP A 331 1.29 -0.21 34.82
N SER A 332 2.15 -0.24 33.79
CA SER A 332 3.05 0.87 33.47
C SER A 332 2.37 2.07 32.78
N LEU A 333 1.15 1.91 32.25
CA LEU A 333 0.42 3.00 31.59
C LEU A 333 -0.01 4.09 32.57
N ASP A 334 -0.32 3.72 33.82
CA ASP A 334 -0.70 4.65 34.90
C ASP A 334 0.39 5.68 35.20
N ILE A 335 1.64 5.38 34.84
CA ILE A 335 2.80 6.22 35.07
C ILE A 335 2.85 7.42 34.09
N ILE A 336 2.03 7.41 33.03
CA ILE A 336 1.99 8.43 31.96
C ILE A 336 0.76 9.36 32.07
N GLN A 337 0.10 9.40 33.23
CA GLN A 337 -1.13 10.17 33.52
C GLN A 337 -1.03 11.72 33.38
N ARG A 338 -0.06 12.26 32.65
CA ARG A 338 -0.08 13.64 32.13
C ARG A 338 -0.34 13.61 30.63
N VAL A 339 -1.62 13.37 30.30
CA VAL A 339 -2.42 13.66 29.08
C VAL A 339 -1.62 13.75 27.77
N PRO A 340 -1.83 12.81 26.83
CA PRO A 340 -3.04 12.78 26.00
C PRO A 340 -4.11 11.76 26.40
N PRO A 341 -5.34 11.83 25.82
CA PRO A 341 -6.33 10.76 25.97
C PRO A 341 -5.72 9.40 25.59
N ILE A 342 -5.61 8.52 26.58
CA ILE A 342 -5.28 7.12 26.37
C ILE A 342 -6.56 6.42 25.94
N VAL A 343 -6.57 5.90 24.73
CA VAL A 343 -7.70 5.13 24.19
C VAL A 343 -7.30 3.66 24.17
N ILE A 344 -7.93 2.88 25.05
CA ILE A 344 -7.77 1.42 25.07
C ILE A 344 -8.92 0.80 24.28
N GLN A 345 -8.62 -0.03 23.28
CA GLN A 345 -9.60 -0.74 22.43
C GLN A 345 -9.27 -2.23 22.42
N ASP A 346 -10.22 -3.08 22.83
CA ASP A 346 -10.03 -4.54 22.95
C ASP A 346 -10.72 -5.38 21.89
#